data_AF-A0A2A2F2Z8-F1
#
_entry.id   AF-A0A2A2F2Z8-F1
#
_cell.length_a   1.000
_cell.length_b   1.000
_cell.length_c   1.000
_cell.angle_alpha   90.00
_cell.angle_beta   90.00
_cell.angle_gamma   90.00
#
_symmetry.space_group_name_H-M   'P 1'
#
loop_
_entity.id
_entity.type
_entity.pdbx_description
1 polymer ?
#
loop_
_entity_poly.entity_id
_entity_poly.type
_entity_poly.pdbx_seq_one_letter_code
_entity_poly.pdbx_strand_id
1 'polypeptide(L)' 'MYLPEAKADQLNSLYDRLDGQSKVAGDGGIEKHADFMEALVEFAIDHEDELADRLELKE' A
#
# COMPACT_ATOMS: atom_id res chain seq x y z
N MET A 1 8.63 -11.97 2.73
CA MET A 1 8.04 -11.56 4.02
C MET A 1 6.70 -12.26 4.17
N TYR A 2 6.34 -12.72 5.37
CA TYR A 2 5.01 -13.27 5.63
C TYR A 2 4.13 -12.18 6.24
N LEU A 3 3.03 -11.83 5.57
CA LEU A 3 2.05 -10.90 6.08
C LEU A 3 0.95 -11.71 6.79
N PRO A 4 0.67 -11.47 8.09
CA PRO A 4 -0.44 -12.13 8.76
C PRO A 4 -1.76 -11.91 8.01
N GLU A 5 -2.66 -12.90 8.02
CA GLU A 5 -3.94 -12.86 7.29
C GLU A 5 -4.74 -11.58 7.56
N ALA A 6 -4.89 -11.20 8.84
CA ALA A 6 -5.56 -9.96 9.21
C ALA A 6 -4.93 -8.69 8.60
N LYS A 7 -3.62 -8.68 8.37
CA LYS A 7 -2.91 -7.58 7.71
C LYS A 7 -3.06 -7.64 6.19
N ALA A 8 -3.12 -8.83 5.61
CA ALA A 8 -3.44 -9.01 4.21
C ALA A 8 -4.87 -8.51 3.90
N ASP A 9 -5.83 -8.79 4.77
CA ASP A 9 -7.21 -8.29 4.63
C ASP A 9 -7.30 -6.77 4.73
N GLN A 10 -6.54 -6.16 5.65
CA GLN A 10 -6.44 -4.71 5.76
C GLN A 10 -5.85 -4.09 4.48
N LEU A 11 -4.82 -4.71 3.92
CA LEU A 11 -4.19 -4.25 2.69
C LEU A 11 -5.12 -4.40 1.48
N ASN A 12 -5.83 -5.52 1.38
CA ASN A 12 -6.85 -5.74 0.35
C ASN A 12 -7.97 -4.70 0.44
N SER A 13 -8.45 -4.41 1.65
CA SER A 13 -9.49 -3.40 1.87
C SER A 13 -9.03 -2.00 1.48
N LEU A 14 -7.75 -1.67 1.74
CA LEU A 14 -7.15 -0.42 1.30
C LEU A 14 -7.14 -0.32 -0.23
N TYR A 15 -6.71 -1.39 -0.91
CA TYR A 15 -6.73 -1.47 -2.36
C TYR A 15 -8.15 -1.27 -2.91
N ASP A 16 -9.14 -2.03 -2.43
CA ASP A 16 -10.52 -1.98 -2.97
C ASP A 16 -11.11 -0.57 -2.86
N ARG A 17 -10.78 0.15 -1.78
CA ARG A 17 -11.21 1.55 -1.57
C ARG A 17 -10.58 2.50 -2.58
N LEU A 18 -9.27 2.38 -2.83
CA LEU A 18 -8.54 3.24 -3.75
C LEU A 18 -8.90 2.94 -5.22
N ASP A 19 -9.05 1.67 -5.57
CA ASP A 19 -9.54 1.24 -6.88
C ASP A 19 -10.95 1.77 -7.16
N GLY A 20 -11.84 1.72 -6.16
CA GLY A 20 -13.16 2.34 -6.24
C GLY A 20 -13.11 3.84 -6.53
N GLN A 21 -12.18 4.57 -5.91
CA GLN A 21 -11.97 6.01 -6.17
C GLN A 21 -11.44 6.26 -7.59
N SER A 22 -10.45 5.50 -8.04
CA SER A 22 -9.90 5.59 -9.40
C SER A 22 -10.96 5.34 -10.48
N LYS A 23 -11.83 4.34 -10.29
CA LYS A 23 -12.95 4.06 -11.19
C LYS A 23 -13.95 5.20 -11.27
N VAL A 24 -14.25 5.84 -10.14
CA VAL A 24 -15.14 7.01 -10.10
C VAL A 24 -14.51 8.22 -10.80
N ALA A 25 -13.19 8.38 -10.72
CA ALA A 25 -12.46 9.45 -11.39
C ALA A 25 -12.37 9.27 -12.92
N GLY A 26 -12.66 8.07 -13.43
CA GLY A 26 -12.62 7.74 -14.85
C GLY A 26 -11.27 7.20 -15.33
N ASP A 27 -10.36 6.87 -14.40
CA ASP A 27 -9.00 6.41 -14.70
C ASP A 27 -8.91 4.90 -14.99
N GLY A 28 -10.05 4.20 -15.04
CA GLY A 28 -10.13 2.79 -15.41
C GLY A 28 -9.90 1.78 -14.28
N GLY A 29 -9.53 2.25 -13.08
CA GLY A 29 -9.22 1.40 -11.92
C GLY A 29 -7.72 1.17 -11.76
N ILE A 30 -7.34 0.60 -10.61
CA ILE A 30 -5.94 0.33 -10.26
C ILE A 30 -5.67 -1.16 -10.46
N GLU A 31 -4.59 -1.54 -11.14
CA GLU A 31 -4.20 -2.95 -11.20
C GLU A 31 -3.62 -3.42 -9.85
N LYS A 32 -4.27 -4.43 -9.25
CA LYS A 32 -4.01 -4.93 -7.88
C LYS A 32 -2.57 -5.39 -7.63
N HIS A 33 -1.88 -5.87 -8.65
CA HIS A 33 -0.60 -6.57 -8.47
C HIS A 33 0.61 -5.86 -9.08
N ALA A 34 0.41 -4.95 -10.03
CA ALA A 34 1.49 -4.14 -10.60
C ALA A 34 1.44 -2.74 -9.96
N ASP A 35 0.49 -1.92 -10.38
CA ASP A 35 0.43 -0.50 -10.03
C ASP A 35 0.30 -0.24 -8.52
N PHE A 36 -0.59 -0.97 -7.83
CA PHE A 36 -0.83 -0.73 -6.41
C PHE A 36 0.36 -1.14 -5.54
N MET A 37 0.93 -2.31 -5.81
CA MET A 37 2.04 -2.84 -5.01
C MET A 37 3.34 -2.08 -5.27
N GLU A 38 3.57 -1.65 -6.52
CA GLU A 38 4.70 -0.80 -6.89
C GLU A 38 4.62 0.55 -6.17
N ALA A 39 3.50 1.26 -6.28
CA ALA A 39 3.29 2.54 -5.62
C ALA A 39 3.37 2.44 -4.07
N LEU A 40 2.89 1.33 -3.48
CA LEU A 40 3.00 1.10 -2.04
C LEU A 40 4.46 0.92 -1.60
N VAL A 41 5.26 0.19 -2.38
CA VAL A 41 6.67 -0.03 -2.07
C VAL A 41 7.47 1.25 -2.26
N GLU A 42 7.24 1.98 -3.36
CA GLU A 42 7.85 3.30 -3.60
C GLU A 42 7.54 4.25 -2.45
N PHE A 43 6.28 4.33 -2.03
CA PHE A 43 5.88 5.14 -0.87
C PHE A 43 6.62 4.73 0.42
N ALA A 44 6.80 3.44 0.67
CA ALA A 44 7.50 2.98 1.86
C ALA A 44 9.01 3.31 1.83
N ILE A 45 9.61 3.36 0.64
CA ILE A 45 11.02 3.76 0.44
C ILE A 45 11.17 5.27 0.59
N ASP A 46 10.28 6.06 -0.04
CA ASP A 46 10.32 7.52 0.03
C ASP A 46 10.10 8.05 1.46
N HIS A 47 9.42 7.27 2.30
CA HIS A 47 9.17 7.54 3.70
C HIS A 47 9.98 6.61 4.64
N GLU A 48 11.23 6.30 4.26
CA GLU A 48 12.13 5.41 5.02
C GLU A 48 12.26 5.85 6.49
N ASP A 49 12.45 7.15 6.76
CA ASP A 49 12.61 7.67 8.13
C ASP A 49 11.38 7.35 9.01
N GLU A 50 10.17 7.55 8.48
CA GLU A 50 8.92 7.24 9.20
C GLU A 50 8.73 5.72 9.40
N LEU A 51 9.22 4.93 8.45
CA LEU A 51 9.22 3.48 8.55
C LEU A 51 10.22 3.00 9.61
N ALA A 52 11.42 3.57 9.64
CA ALA A 52 12.45 3.31 10.63
C ALA A 52 11.95 3.66 12.05
N ASP A 53 11.32 4.82 12.21
CA ASP A 53 10.67 5.23 13.46
C ASP A 53 9.62 4.21 13.93
N ARG A 54 8.76 3.70 13.02
CA ARG A 54 7.75 2.67 13.34
C ARG A 54 8.35 1.32 13.69
N LEU A 55 9.51 1.00 13.13
CA LEU A 55 10.26 -0.21 13.44
C LEU A 55 11.11 -0.06 14.71
N GLU A 56 11.04 1.09 15.39
CA GLU A 56 11.85 1.45 16.55
C GLU A 56 13.35 1.36 16.27
N LEU A 57 13.74 1.52 15.00
CA LEU A 57 15.11 1.58 14.54
C LEU A 57 15.58 3.03 14.68
N LYS A 58 15.91 3.43 15.92
CA LYS A 58 16.59 4.69 16.16
C LYS A 58 18.11 4.47 16.04
N GLU A 59 18.78 5.38 15.33
CA GLU A 59 20.25 5.47 15.28
C GLU A 59 20.91 5.41 16.67
#